data_AF-A0A382AT73-F1
#
_entry.id   AF-A0A382AT73-F1
#
_cell.length_a   1.000
_cell.length_b   1.000
_cell.length_c   1.000
_cell.angle_alpha   90.00
_cell.angle_beta   90.00
_cell.angle_gamma   90.00
#
_symmetry.space_group_name_H-M   'P 1'
#
loop_
_entity.id
_entity.type
_entity.pdbx_description
1 polymer ?
#
loop_
_entity_poly.entity_id
_entity_poly.type
_entity_poly.pdbx_seq_one_letter_code
_entity_poly.pdbx_strand_id
1 'polypeptide(L)'
;ELKPWRVFIVFCFGLVHGMGFAGVLSEIGLPRSEFLLALLTFNVGVEFGQLAIIALGLLTVGWFKNRSWYRQRVVIPLSAMISLIGSYWTIERLL
;
A
#
# COMPACT_ATOMS: atom_id res chain seq x y z
N GLU A 1 -20.68 -1.43 -6.37
CA GLU A 1 -20.56 -0.79 -7.70
C GLU A 1 -19.19 -0.14 -7.86
N LEU A 2 -18.50 -0.41 -8.97
CA LEU A 2 -17.20 0.17 -9.29
C LEU A 2 -17.44 1.49 -10.03
N LYS A 3 -17.32 2.62 -9.32
CA LYS A 3 -17.42 3.93 -9.93
C LYS A 3 -16.15 4.23 -10.72
N PRO A 4 -16.23 4.78 -11.95
CA PRO A 4 -15.07 5.01 -12.82
C PRO A 4 -14.00 5.90 -12.17
N TRP A 5 -14.38 6.86 -11.31
CA TRP A 5 -13.43 7.68 -10.56
C TRP A 5 -12.51 6.85 -9.65
N ARG A 6 -12.95 5.69 -9.16
CA ARG A 6 -12.16 4.86 -8.24
C ARG A 6 -10.96 4.26 -8.97
N VAL A 7 -11.17 3.83 -10.22
CA VAL A 7 -10.11 3.30 -11.08
C VAL A 7 -9.08 4.38 -11.36
N PHE A 8 -9.54 5.59 -11.68
CA PHE A 8 -8.66 6.74 -11.90
C PHE A 8 -7.80 7.04 -10.66
N ILE A 9 -8.41 7.11 -9.47
CA ILE A 9 -7.68 7.35 -8.21
C ILE A 9 -6.64 6.25 -7.95
N VAL A 10 -7.03 4.97 -8.10
CA VAL A 10 -6.11 3.83 -7.89
C VAL A 10 -4.94 3.89 -8.88
N PHE A 11 -5.20 4.21 -10.15
CA PHE A 11 -4.17 4.36 -11.16
C PHE A 11 -3.19 5.49 -10.82
N CYS A 12 -3.70 6.69 -10.50
CA CYS A 12 -2.85 7.83 -10.14
C CYS A 12 -2.01 7.54 -8.89
N PHE A 13 -2.60 6.96 -7.84
CA PHE A 13 -1.86 6.56 -6.64
C PHE A 13 -0.78 5.51 -6.96
N GLY A 14 -1.12 4.49 -7.76
CA GLY A 14 -0.16 3.47 -8.19
C GLY A 14 1.00 4.07 -9.00
N LEU A 15 0.71 5.03 -9.86
CA LEU A 15 1.71 5.72 -10.69
C LEU A 15 2.66 6.57 -9.84
N VAL A 16 2.13 7.42 -8.95
CA VAL A 16 2.93 8.24 -8.02
C VAL A 16 3.80 7.35 -7.14
N HIS A 17 3.23 6.28 -6.60
CA HIS A 17 3.96 5.31 -5.78
C HIS A 17 5.10 4.63 -6.56
N GLY A 18 4.81 4.13 -7.76
CA GLY A 18 5.80 3.48 -8.62
C GLY A 18 6.95 4.40 -9.05
N MET A 19 6.66 5.67 -9.34
CA MET A 19 7.69 6.67 -9.67
C MET A 19 8.57 7.00 -8.46
N GLY A 20 7.98 7.20 -7.28
CA GLY A 20 8.75 7.44 -6.06
C GLY A 20 9.72 6.31 -5.74
N PHE A 21 9.29 5.05 -5.94
CA PHE A 21 10.16 3.90 -5.78
C PHE A 21 11.28 3.85 -6.83
N ALA A 22 10.97 4.05 -8.11
CA ALA A 22 11.97 4.03 -9.18
C ALA A 22 13.04 5.11 -8.99
N GLY A 23 12.66 6.27 -8.44
CA GLY A 23 13.59 7.33 -8.03
C GLY A 23 14.59 6.84 -6.99
N VAL A 24 14.11 6.28 -5.88
CA VAL A 24 14.98 5.74 -4.81
C VAL A 24 15.91 4.64 -5.35
N LEU A 25 15.40 3.74 -6.19
CA LEU A 25 16.21 2.66 -6.78
C LEU A 25 17.32 3.21 -7.71
N SER A 26 17.06 4.33 -8.37
CA SER A 26 18.06 5.04 -9.18
C SER A 26 19.11 5.74 -8.31
N GLU A 27 18.75 6.21 -7.11
CA GLU A 27 19.68 6.87 -6.17
C GLU A 27 20.65 5.89 -5.50
N ILE A 28 20.27 4.61 -5.38
CA ILE A 28 21.12 3.53 -4.84
C ILE A 28 22.36 3.25 -5.73
N GLY A 29 22.39 3.77 -6.97
CA GLY A 29 23.56 3.67 -7.85
C GLY A 29 23.77 2.30 -8.49
N LEU A 30 22.69 1.51 -8.64
CA LEU A 30 22.73 0.18 -9.25
C LEU A 30 23.22 0.25 -10.72
N PRO A 31 24.02 -0.74 -11.17
CA PRO A 31 24.33 -0.91 -12.59
C PRO A 31 23.04 -1.02 -13.40
N ARG A 32 22.99 -0.40 -14.60
CA ARG A 32 21.79 -0.41 -15.46
C ARG A 32 21.30 -1.82 -15.80
N SER A 33 22.20 -2.80 -15.84
CA SER A 33 21.87 -4.22 -16.07
C SER A 33 21.05 -4.83 -14.95
N GLU A 34 21.22 -4.36 -13.72
CA GLU A 34 20.53 -4.91 -12.53
C GLU A 34 19.28 -4.11 -12.15
N PHE A 35 19.12 -2.89 -12.66
CA PHE A 35 17.97 -2.03 -12.35
C PHE A 35 16.62 -2.71 -12.66
N LEU A 36 16.47 -3.29 -13.85
CA LEU A 36 15.23 -3.97 -14.23
C LEU A 36 14.96 -5.21 -13.36
N LEU A 37 15.99 -5.98 -13.04
CA LEU A 37 15.86 -7.16 -12.19
C LEU A 37 15.48 -6.77 -10.76
N ALA A 38 16.13 -5.74 -10.20
CA ALA A 38 15.83 -5.20 -8.89
C ALA A 38 14.40 -4.63 -8.82
N LEU A 39 13.98 -3.88 -9.85
CA LEU A 39 12.62 -3.36 -9.96
C LEU A 39 11.59 -4.50 -9.99
N LEU A 40 11.83 -5.55 -10.78
CA LEU A 40 10.91 -6.68 -10.92
C LEU A 40 10.82 -7.51 -9.64
N THR A 41 11.97 -7.89 -9.07
CA THR A 41 12.03 -8.69 -7.84
C THR A 41 11.46 -7.94 -6.63
N PHE A 42 11.68 -6.62 -6.55
CA PHE A 42 11.05 -5.78 -5.53
C PHE A 42 9.53 -5.78 -5.68
N ASN A 43 8.98 -5.52 -6.87
CA ASN A 43 7.53 -5.50 -7.08
C ASN A 43 6.90 -6.86 -6.75
N VAL A 44 7.54 -7.95 -7.17
CA VAL A 44 7.09 -9.31 -6.81
C VAL A 44 7.10 -9.50 -5.28
N GLY A 45 8.16 -9.09 -4.59
CA GLY A 45 8.22 -9.15 -3.14
C GLY A 45 7.12 -8.33 -2.44
N VAL A 46 6.83 -7.12 -2.95
CA VAL A 46 5.75 -6.27 -2.44
C VAL A 46 4.38 -6.93 -2.63
N GLU A 47 4.11 -7.48 -3.82
CA GLU A 47 2.86 -8.19 -4.10
C GLU A 47 2.67 -9.37 -3.14
N PHE A 48 3.72 -10.16 -2.90
CA PHE A 48 3.69 -11.22 -1.90
C PHE A 48 3.41 -10.71 -0.48
N GLY A 49 4.05 -9.61 -0.08
CA GLY A 49 3.81 -8.98 1.22
C GLY A 49 2.37 -8.51 1.39
N GLN A 50 1.81 -7.86 0.36
CA GLN A 50 0.42 -7.42 0.34
C GLN A 50 -0.55 -8.60 0.45
N LEU A 51 -0.33 -9.66 -0.33
CA LEU A 51 -1.14 -10.88 -0.27
C LEU A 51 -1.04 -11.55 1.12
N ALA A 52 0.15 -11.59 1.72
CA ALA A 52 0.35 -12.14 3.06
C ALA A 52 -0.42 -11.34 4.12
N ILE A 53 -0.39 -10.01 4.07
CA ILE A 53 -1.13 -9.15 5.00
C ILE A 53 -2.64 -9.31 4.80
N ILE A 54 -3.12 -9.37 3.55
CA ILE A 54 -4.54 -9.62 3.25
C ILE A 54 -4.97 -10.98 3.80
N ALA A 55 -4.19 -12.03 3.56
CA ALA A 55 -4.46 -13.37 4.07
C ALA A 55 -4.52 -13.37 5.60
N LEU A 56 -3.56 -12.73 6.27
CA LEU A 56 -3.55 -12.61 7.73
C LEU A 56 -4.79 -11.86 8.26
N GLY A 57 -5.19 -10.78 7.60
CA GLY A 57 -6.41 -10.05 7.94
C GLY A 57 -7.67 -10.90 7.80
N LEU A 58 -7.77 -11.69 6.71
CA LEU A 58 -8.89 -12.61 6.49
C LEU A 58 -8.93 -13.74 7.53
N LEU A 59 -7.78 -14.30 7.89
CA LEU A 59 -7.69 -15.36 8.88
C LEU A 59 -8.05 -14.88 10.29
N THR A 60 -7.59 -13.69 10.67
CA THR A 60 -7.77 -13.15 12.03
C THR A 60 -9.16 -12.56 12.26
N VAL A 61 -9.66 -11.76 11.30
CA VAL A 61 -10.90 -10.99 11.50
C VAL A 61 -11.95 -11.21 10.40
N GLY A 62 -11.62 -11.91 9.32
CA GLY A 62 -12.51 -12.13 8.18
C GLY A 62 -13.79 -12.91 8.51
N TRP A 63 -13.76 -13.77 9.53
CA TRP A 63 -14.93 -14.51 10.03
C TRP A 63 -16.03 -13.58 10.57
N PHE A 64 -15.65 -12.39 11.06
CA PHE A 64 -16.57 -11.42 11.65
C PHE A 64 -17.00 -10.33 10.67
N LYS A 65 -16.58 -10.39 9.40
CA LYS A 65 -16.81 -9.32 8.42
C LYS A 65 -18.28 -8.93 8.23
N ASN A 66 -19.20 -9.88 8.42
CA ASN A 66 -20.65 -9.69 8.23
C ASN A 66 -21.35 -9.16 9.49
N ARG A 67 -20.64 -9.02 10.62
CA ARG A 67 -21.24 -8.50 11.87
C ARG A 67 -21.30 -6.97 11.81
N SER A 68 -22.42 -6.40 12.23
CA SER A 68 -22.64 -4.93 12.24
C SER A 68 -21.59 -4.16 13.05
N TRP A 69 -21.05 -4.75 14.11
CA TRP A 69 -20.01 -4.13 14.95
C TRP A 69 -18.63 -4.08 14.28
N TYR A 70 -18.35 -4.94 13.29
CA TYR A 70 -17.03 -5.07 12.66
C TYR A 70 -16.57 -3.75 12.04
N ARG A 71 -17.49 -3.07 11.34
CA ARG A 71 -17.20 -1.78 10.74
C ARG A 71 -16.86 -0.72 11.79
N GLN A 72 -17.64 -0.63 12.86
CA GLN A 72 -17.49 0.41 13.87
C GLN A 72 -16.27 0.20 14.77
N ARG A 73 -15.97 -1.04 15.15
CA ARG A 73 -14.91 -1.35 16.11
C ARG A 73 -13.57 -1.74 15.48
N VAL A 74 -13.55 -2.16 14.21
CA VAL A 74 -12.31 -2.59 13.54
C VAL A 74 -11.98 -1.66 12.38
N VAL A 75 -12.87 -1.53 11.40
CA VAL A 75 -12.56 -0.81 10.15
C VAL A 75 -12.31 0.67 10.40
N ILE A 76 -13.24 1.37 11.06
CA ILE A 76 -13.12 2.82 11.33
C ILE A 76 -11.87 3.18 12.16
N PRO A 77 -11.62 2.59 13.34
CA PRO A 77 -10.46 2.96 14.15
C PRO A 77 -9.15 2.60 13.45
N LEU A 78 -9.06 1.44 12.77
CA LEU A 78 -7.86 1.07 12.04
C LEU A 78 -7.57 2.03 10.87
N SER A 79 -8.60 2.44 10.11
CA SER A 79 -8.46 3.46 9.07
C SER A 79 -8.03 4.81 9.63
N ALA A 80 -8.56 5.22 10.79
CA ALA A 80 -8.14 6.45 11.47
C ALA A 80 -6.66 6.37 11.90
N MET A 81 -6.22 5.25 12.48
CA MET A 81 -4.81 5.04 12.83
C MET A 81 -3.89 5.12 11.61
N ILE A 82 -4.23 4.42 10.52
CA ILE A 82 -3.45 4.45 9.27
C ILE A 82 -3.38 5.89 8.74
N SER A 83 -4.50 6.63 8.76
CA SER A 83 -4.54 8.03 8.33
C SER A 83 -3.64 8.92 9.19
N LEU A 84 -3.66 8.75 10.52
CA LEU A 84 -2.83 9.54 11.45
C LEU A 84 -1.34 9.26 11.24
N ILE A 85 -0.94 7.99 11.12
CA ILE A 85 0.45 7.60 10.85
C ILE A 85 0.90 8.15 9.51
N GLY A 86 0.07 8.03 8.47
CA GLY A 86 0.38 8.57 7.14
C GLY A 86 0.54 10.10 7.15
N SER A 87 -0.34 10.82 7.86
CA SER A 87 -0.23 12.26 8.03
C SER A 87 1.03 12.65 8.80
N TYR A 88 1.36 11.92 9.87
CA TYR A 88 2.58 12.14 10.64
C TYR A 88 3.83 12.01 9.77
N TRP A 89 4.00 10.90 9.04
CA TRP A 89 5.13 10.70 8.14
C TRP A 89 5.18 11.71 6.99
N THR A 90 4.02 12.19 6.54
CA THR A 90 3.96 13.23 5.51
C THR A 90 4.52 14.54 6.05
N ILE A 91 4.11 14.95 7.26
CA ILE A 91 4.63 16.16 7.91
C ILE A 91 6.13 16.02 8.19
N GLU A 92 6.55 14.88 8.73
CA GLU A 92 7.96 14.58 9.02
C GLU A 92 8.86 14.67 7.78
N ARG A 93 8.36 14.29 6.59
CA ARG A 93 9.13 14.39 5.34
C ARG A 93 9.10 15.77 4.69
N LEU A 94 8.15 16.63 5.07
CA LEU A 94 8.01 17.99 4.55
C LEU A 94 8.78 19.04 5.38
N LEU A 95 8.98 18.77 6.67
CA LEU A 95 9.81 19.57 7.58
C LEU A 95 11.30 19.23 7.42
#